data_AF-A0A0F4JLZ2-F1
#
_entry.id   AF-A0A0F4JLZ2-F1
#
_cell.length_a   1.000
_cell.length_b   1.000
_cell.length_c   1.000
_cell.angle_alpha   90.00
_cell.angle_beta   90.00
_cell.angle_gamma   90.00
#
_symmetry.space_group_name_H-M   'P 1'
#
loop_
_entity.id
_entity.type
_entity.pdbx_description
1 polymer ?
#
loop_
_entity_poly.entity_id
_entity_poly.type
_entity_poly.pdbx_seq_one_letter_code
_entity_poly.pdbx_strand_id
1 'polypeptide(L)'
;MLVGSVLFPFPFINDPVLSRARQGQENPYYVLKRYGSWRNVYYYEHSGASAYTKEEEVTVGVTTSNTKEVEHTAGVKLTATSEFSFIGASTTLSVVSTTTTSTSENTRKTTVRREYPAGPRRAEAIWYREDRFVLERLNGEHVLEWAVRNPDRVITDAYPAR
;
A
#
# COMPACT_ATOMS: atom_id res chain seq x y z
N MET A 1 -9.31 3.36 7.41
CA MET A 1 -9.28 4.41 8.46
C MET A 1 -8.12 5.36 8.18
N LEU A 2 -8.29 6.69 8.38
CA LEU A 2 -7.17 7.64 8.29
C LEU A 2 -6.18 7.36 9.43
N VAL A 3 -4.93 7.10 9.08
CA VAL A 3 -3.84 6.83 10.03
C VAL A 3 -3.06 8.12 10.33
N GLY A 4 -2.88 8.97 9.31
CA GLY A 4 -2.20 10.25 9.48
C GLY A 4 -2.16 11.05 8.20
N SER A 5 -1.71 12.31 8.32
CA SER A 5 -1.55 13.23 7.20
C SER A 5 -0.33 14.13 7.43
N VAL A 6 0.34 14.53 6.34
CA VAL A 6 1.49 15.43 6.38
C VAL A 6 1.39 16.47 5.27
N LEU A 7 1.89 17.68 5.55
CA LEU A 7 2.07 18.72 4.55
C LEU A 7 3.37 18.47 3.79
N PHE A 8 3.29 18.41 2.47
CA PHE A 8 4.39 18.05 1.62
C PHE A 8 4.73 19.22 0.67
N PRO A 9 5.93 19.82 0.76
CA PRO A 9 6.27 21.00 -0.02
C PRO A 9 6.20 20.78 -1.54
N PHE A 10 5.65 21.75 -2.26
CA PHE A 10 5.48 21.68 -3.72
C PHE A 10 6.77 21.43 -4.54
N PRO A 11 7.99 21.83 -4.12
CA PRO A 11 9.18 21.57 -4.92
C PRO A 11 9.43 20.07 -5.16
N PHE A 12 8.94 19.21 -4.26
CA PHE A 12 9.07 17.75 -4.36
C PHE A 12 7.92 17.08 -5.13
N ILE A 13 6.88 17.84 -5.51
CA ILE A 13 5.72 17.33 -6.27
C ILE A 13 5.83 17.79 -7.71
N ASN A 14 5.52 16.91 -8.65
CA ASN A 14 5.36 17.23 -10.05
C ASN A 14 3.90 17.08 -10.46
N ASP A 15 3.06 18.06 -10.11
CA ASP A 15 1.65 18.09 -10.53
C ASP A 15 1.54 18.51 -12.01
N PRO A 16 1.09 17.62 -12.91
CA PRO A 16 1.05 17.89 -14.34
C PRO A 16 0.01 18.93 -14.75
N VAL A 17 -0.97 19.25 -13.88
CA VAL A 17 -2.05 20.20 -14.19
C VAL A 17 -1.63 21.65 -13.92
N LEU A 18 -0.70 21.87 -12.98
CA LEU A 18 -0.27 23.20 -12.56
C LEU A 18 1.18 23.47 -12.96
N SER A 19 1.43 24.63 -13.56
CA SER A 19 2.80 25.10 -13.77
C SER A 19 3.51 25.32 -12.42
N ARG A 20 4.85 25.21 -12.38
CA ARG A 20 5.63 25.41 -11.15
C ARG A 20 5.36 26.73 -10.44
N ALA A 21 5.15 27.82 -11.18
CA ALA A 21 4.79 29.12 -10.62
C ALA A 21 3.42 29.08 -9.92
N ARG A 22 2.40 28.46 -10.55
CA ARG A 22 1.07 28.30 -9.96
C ARG A 22 1.08 27.35 -8.77
N GLN A 23 1.87 26.27 -8.81
CA GLN A 23 2.05 25.40 -7.66
C GLN A 23 2.58 26.20 -6.45
N GLY A 24 3.62 27.02 -6.63
CA GLY A 24 4.16 27.83 -5.52
C GLY A 24 3.18 28.87 -4.96
N GLN A 25 2.32 29.43 -5.79
CA GLN A 25 1.34 30.46 -5.39
C GLN A 25 0.07 29.87 -4.76
N GLU A 26 -0.48 28.82 -5.38
CA GLU A 26 -1.80 28.26 -5.03
C GLU A 26 -1.68 27.05 -4.11
N ASN A 27 -0.61 26.27 -4.24
CA ASN A 27 -0.39 25.01 -3.53
C ASN A 27 1.05 24.90 -2.99
N PRO A 28 1.52 25.83 -2.14
CA PRO A 28 2.88 25.79 -1.59
C PRO A 28 3.16 24.48 -0.81
N TYR A 29 2.09 23.84 -0.32
CA TYR A 29 2.10 22.50 0.25
C TYR A 29 0.97 21.67 -0.36
N TYR A 30 1.21 20.37 -0.50
CA TYR A 30 0.20 19.36 -0.79
C TYR A 30 -0.10 18.58 0.50
N VAL A 31 -1.26 17.95 0.57
CA VAL A 31 -1.63 17.10 1.70
C VAL A 31 -1.46 15.65 1.29
N LEU A 32 -0.51 14.95 1.91
CA LEU A 32 -0.36 13.51 1.77
C LEU A 32 -1.07 12.82 2.94
N LYS A 33 -2.13 12.07 2.66
CA LYS A 33 -2.90 11.30 3.64
C LYS A 33 -2.59 9.82 3.52
N ARG A 34 -2.44 9.13 4.65
CA ARG A 34 -2.30 7.67 4.73
C ARG A 34 -3.54 7.07 5.36
N TYR A 35 -4.17 6.12 4.68
CA TYR A 35 -5.29 5.33 5.15
C TYR A 35 -4.86 3.89 5.33
N GLY A 36 -5.06 3.35 6.52
CA GLY A 36 -4.81 1.94 6.82
C GLY A 36 -6.09 1.12 6.75
N SER A 37 -6.00 -0.07 6.18
CA SER A 37 -7.10 -1.04 6.08
C SER A 37 -6.59 -2.48 6.10
N TRP A 38 -7.49 -3.43 6.32
CA TRP A 38 -7.21 -4.85 6.16
C TRP A 38 -7.92 -5.34 4.90
N ARG A 39 -7.16 -5.94 3.99
CA ARG A 39 -7.69 -6.47 2.73
C ARG A 39 -7.77 -7.98 2.83
N ASN A 40 -8.95 -8.54 2.57
CA ASN A 40 -9.09 -10.00 2.44
C ASN A 40 -8.33 -10.42 1.19
N VAL A 41 -7.40 -11.35 1.36
CA VAL A 41 -6.57 -11.90 0.28
C VAL A 41 -6.83 -13.38 0.06
N TYR A 42 -7.61 -13.99 0.96
CA TYR A 42 -7.98 -15.38 0.91
C TYR A 42 -9.23 -15.59 1.74
N TYR A 43 -10.18 -16.33 1.18
CA TYR A 43 -11.30 -16.87 1.93
C TYR A 43 -11.62 -18.28 1.42
N TYR A 44 -11.83 -19.22 2.33
CA TYR A 44 -12.30 -20.54 1.96
C TYR A 44 -13.15 -21.16 3.06
N GLU A 45 -14.22 -21.80 2.62
CA GLU A 45 -15.04 -22.64 3.46
C GLU A 45 -14.83 -24.10 3.09
N HIS A 46 -14.17 -24.83 3.99
CA HIS A 46 -13.95 -26.25 3.87
C HIS A 46 -15.12 -27.03 4.44
N SER A 47 -15.76 -27.87 3.61
CA SER A 47 -16.89 -28.70 4.04
C SER A 47 -16.50 -29.79 5.03
N GLY A 48 -15.23 -30.21 5.01
CA GLY A 48 -14.72 -31.30 5.85
C GLY A 48 -14.87 -32.70 5.25
N ALA A 49 -15.56 -32.84 4.11
CA ALA A 49 -15.87 -34.15 3.52
C ALA A 49 -14.63 -34.92 3.02
N SER A 50 -13.61 -34.21 2.53
CA SER A 50 -12.36 -34.79 2.06
C SER A 50 -11.19 -33.87 2.39
N ALA A 51 -9.96 -34.35 2.25
CA ALA A 51 -8.82 -33.44 2.28
C ALA A 51 -8.83 -32.58 1.00
N TYR A 52 -8.42 -31.31 1.12
CA TYR A 52 -8.30 -30.39 -0.01
C TYR A 52 -7.19 -29.38 0.24
N THR A 53 -6.45 -29.05 -0.82
CA THR A 53 -5.46 -27.97 -0.80
C THR A 53 -5.99 -26.86 -1.68
N LYS A 54 -6.13 -25.66 -1.10
CA LYS A 54 -6.46 -24.45 -1.85
C LYS A 54 -5.24 -23.56 -1.95
N GLU A 55 -5.01 -23.05 -3.16
CA GLU A 55 -3.98 -22.07 -3.46
C GLU A 55 -4.62 -20.83 -4.07
N GLU A 56 -4.16 -19.66 -3.67
CA GLU A 56 -4.62 -18.38 -4.21
C GLU A 56 -3.42 -17.45 -4.45
N GLU A 57 -3.30 -16.94 -5.67
CA GLU A 57 -2.25 -15.97 -6.00
C GLU A 57 -2.69 -14.57 -5.57
N VAL A 58 -1.83 -13.91 -4.81
CA VAL A 58 -2.07 -12.60 -4.19
C VAL A 58 -0.97 -11.64 -4.61
N THR A 59 -1.38 -10.45 -5.07
CA THR A 59 -0.44 -9.35 -5.32
C THR A 59 -0.09 -8.62 -4.03
N VAL A 60 1.19 -8.43 -3.75
CA VAL A 60 1.73 -7.74 -2.57
C VAL A 60 2.77 -6.69 -2.99
N GLY A 61 3.14 -5.81 -2.07
CA GLY A 61 3.90 -4.60 -2.40
C GLY A 61 3.00 -3.51 -2.96
N VAL A 62 3.51 -2.68 -3.87
CA VAL A 62 2.72 -1.67 -4.57
C VAL A 62 1.68 -2.37 -5.44
N THR A 63 0.41 -2.17 -5.11
CA THR A 63 -0.72 -2.80 -5.82
C THR A 63 -1.27 -1.90 -6.93
N THR A 64 -0.87 -0.64 -6.96
CA THR A 64 -1.23 0.32 -8.00
C THR A 64 -0.48 0.01 -9.29
N SER A 65 -1.19 -0.01 -10.41
CA SER A 65 -0.65 -0.38 -11.72
C SER A 65 0.38 0.62 -12.27
N ASN A 66 0.36 1.89 -11.82
CA ASN A 66 1.18 2.96 -12.39
C ASN A 66 2.24 3.50 -11.44
N THR A 67 3.10 2.62 -10.94
CA THR A 67 4.17 2.97 -9.98
C THR A 67 5.09 4.09 -10.48
N LYS A 68 5.38 4.13 -11.79
CA LYS A 68 6.22 5.19 -12.39
C LYS A 68 5.57 6.58 -12.31
N GLU A 69 4.26 6.65 -12.48
CA GLU A 69 3.51 7.90 -12.30
C GLU A 69 3.57 8.36 -10.85
N VAL A 70 3.52 7.43 -9.90
CA VAL A 70 3.67 7.75 -8.48
C VAL A 70 5.05 8.31 -8.19
N GLU A 71 6.10 7.65 -8.66
CA GLU A 71 7.46 8.10 -8.42
C GLU A 71 7.75 9.46 -9.07
N HIS A 72 7.24 9.66 -10.28
CA HIS A 72 7.39 10.91 -11.02
C HIS A 72 6.60 12.08 -10.41
N THR A 73 5.37 11.83 -9.98
CA THR A 73 4.43 12.87 -9.49
C THR A 73 4.68 13.22 -8.03
N ALA A 74 4.86 12.21 -7.18
CA ALA A 74 5.06 12.42 -5.75
C ALA A 74 6.53 12.57 -5.35
N GLY A 75 7.47 12.39 -6.29
CA GLY A 75 8.90 12.45 -5.99
C GLY A 75 9.33 11.40 -4.97
N VAL A 76 8.63 10.28 -4.89
CA VAL A 76 8.92 9.16 -3.98
C VAL A 76 9.57 8.03 -4.75
N LYS A 77 10.41 7.24 -4.09
CA LYS A 77 10.80 5.92 -4.56
C LYS A 77 10.04 4.90 -3.74
N LEU A 78 9.22 4.11 -4.40
CA LEU A 78 8.46 3.05 -3.75
C LEU A 78 9.33 1.80 -3.67
N THR A 79 9.23 1.04 -2.58
CA THR A 79 9.83 -0.29 -2.47
C THR A 79 8.76 -1.34 -2.25
N ALA A 80 9.08 -2.59 -2.56
CA ALA A 80 8.19 -3.73 -2.40
C ALA A 80 7.77 -3.98 -0.93
N THR A 81 8.52 -3.45 0.03
CA THR A 81 8.42 -3.77 1.47
C THR A 81 7.54 -2.82 2.26
N SER A 82 6.63 -2.07 1.62
CA SER A 82 5.76 -1.08 2.29
C SER A 82 6.45 0.19 2.76
N GLU A 83 7.69 0.37 2.35
CA GLU A 83 8.50 1.53 2.68
C GLU A 83 8.61 2.44 1.45
N PHE A 84 8.69 3.75 1.68
CA PHE A 84 8.95 4.72 0.62
C PHE A 84 9.94 5.76 1.11
N SER A 85 10.78 6.24 0.21
CA SER A 85 11.75 7.32 0.46
C SER A 85 11.52 8.47 -0.51
N PHE A 86 11.75 9.70 -0.08
CA PHE A 86 11.58 10.89 -0.93
C PHE A 86 12.87 11.18 -1.70
N ILE A 87 12.74 11.38 -3.01
CA ILE A 87 13.83 11.74 -3.92
C ILE A 87 14.11 13.23 -3.75
N GLY A 88 15.33 13.58 -3.30
CA GLY A 88 15.80 14.97 -3.22
C GLY A 88 15.62 15.68 -1.88
N ALA A 89 15.02 15.04 -0.88
CA ALA A 89 15.00 15.55 0.50
C ALA A 89 16.36 15.26 1.19
N SER A 90 17.36 16.11 0.93
CA SER A 90 18.61 16.11 1.71
C SER A 90 18.33 16.55 3.14
N THR A 91 18.25 15.59 4.08
CA THR A 91 18.48 15.71 5.54
C THR A 91 17.73 16.78 6.37
N THR A 92 16.99 17.73 5.80
CA THR A 92 16.36 18.86 6.53
C THR A 92 14.86 18.68 6.79
N LEU A 93 14.19 17.77 6.07
CA LEU A 93 12.85 17.29 6.40
C LEU A 93 12.97 15.88 6.99
N SER A 94 13.41 15.81 8.25
CA SER A 94 13.47 14.57 9.01
C SER A 94 12.06 14.13 9.44
N VAL A 95 11.19 13.82 8.47
CA VAL A 95 10.06 12.92 8.76
C VAL A 95 10.68 11.53 8.83
N VAL A 96 10.77 10.98 10.04
CA VAL A 96 11.35 9.68 10.35
C VAL A 96 10.86 8.62 9.35
N SER A 97 11.73 8.23 8.42
CA SER A 97 11.59 7.01 7.63
C SER A 97 12.98 6.53 7.25
N THR A 98 13.59 5.77 8.16
CA THR A 98 14.88 5.11 7.96
C THR A 98 14.63 3.84 7.16
N THR A 99 15.23 3.72 5.97
CA THR A 99 16.06 2.58 5.49
C THR A 99 16.06 2.55 3.95
N THR A 100 17.25 2.61 3.37
CA THR A 100 17.52 2.46 1.94
C THR A 100 17.62 0.97 1.60
N THR A 101 16.73 0.45 0.76
CA THR A 101 16.96 -0.81 0.02
C THR A 101 16.39 -0.66 -1.38
N SER A 102 17.28 -0.71 -2.38
CA SER A 102 16.89 -0.68 -3.79
C SER A 102 16.70 -2.11 -4.27
N THR A 103 15.47 -2.49 -4.60
CA THR A 103 15.18 -3.78 -5.26
C THR A 103 14.12 -3.54 -6.33
N SER A 104 14.33 -4.08 -7.53
CA SER A 104 13.71 -3.63 -8.78
C SER A 104 12.32 -4.19 -9.08
N GLU A 105 11.54 -4.60 -8.08
CA GLU A 105 10.18 -5.10 -8.30
C GLU A 105 9.25 -4.53 -7.24
N ASN A 106 8.64 -3.37 -7.52
CA ASN A 106 7.74 -2.68 -6.59
C ASN A 106 6.45 -3.48 -6.31
N THR A 107 6.13 -4.45 -7.17
CA THR A 107 4.96 -5.34 -7.07
C THR A 107 5.44 -6.78 -7.16
N ARG A 108 4.96 -7.65 -6.28
CA ARG A 108 5.27 -9.08 -6.30
C ARG A 108 3.99 -9.92 -6.22
N LYS A 109 3.96 -11.05 -6.92
CA LYS A 109 2.95 -12.09 -6.72
C LYS A 109 3.45 -13.08 -5.67
N THR A 110 2.60 -13.41 -4.71
CA THR A 110 2.84 -14.46 -3.71
C THR A 110 1.67 -15.44 -3.72
N THR A 111 1.90 -16.69 -3.37
CA THR A 111 0.84 -17.71 -3.32
C THR A 111 0.52 -18.04 -1.88
N VAL A 112 -0.75 -17.86 -1.52
CA VAL A 112 -1.28 -18.34 -0.24
C VAL A 112 -1.76 -19.77 -0.44
N ARG A 113 -1.02 -20.73 0.11
CA ARG A 113 -1.37 -22.16 0.11
C ARG A 113 -1.87 -22.59 1.48
N ARG A 114 -3.01 -23.28 1.50
CA ARG A 114 -3.62 -23.85 2.70
C ARG A 114 -4.09 -25.27 2.45
N GLU A 115 -3.77 -26.13 3.42
CA GLU A 115 -4.12 -27.54 3.40
C GLU A 115 -5.20 -27.80 4.45
N TYR A 116 -6.29 -28.42 4.01
CA TYR A 116 -7.45 -28.74 4.83
C TYR A 116 -7.62 -30.25 4.89
N PRO A 117 -7.36 -30.90 6.04
CA PRO A 117 -7.66 -32.31 6.18
C PRO A 117 -9.18 -32.55 6.16
N ALA A 118 -9.58 -33.79 5.89
CA ALA A 118 -10.96 -34.22 6.15
C ALA A 118 -11.28 -34.08 7.65
N GLY A 119 -12.51 -33.72 7.98
CA GLY A 119 -12.89 -33.46 9.37
C GLY A 119 -14.12 -32.55 9.49
N PRO A 120 -14.23 -31.74 10.55
CA PRO A 120 -15.34 -30.82 10.72
C PRO A 120 -15.26 -29.66 9.71
N ARG A 121 -16.42 -29.10 9.36
CA ARG A 121 -16.55 -27.90 8.54
C ARG A 121 -15.82 -26.73 9.20
N ARG A 122 -15.06 -25.97 8.40
CA ARG A 122 -14.28 -24.80 8.86
C ARG A 122 -14.25 -23.72 7.78
N ALA A 123 -14.36 -22.47 8.18
CA ALA A 123 -14.06 -21.32 7.33
C ALA A 123 -12.73 -20.69 7.77
N GLU A 124 -11.93 -20.23 6.82
CA GLU A 124 -10.69 -19.49 7.06
C GLU A 124 -10.66 -18.24 6.16
N ALA A 125 -10.26 -17.12 6.74
CA ALA A 125 -9.99 -15.88 6.05
C ALA A 125 -8.59 -15.39 6.38
N ILE A 126 -7.85 -14.91 5.39
CA ILE A 126 -6.55 -14.28 5.60
C ILE A 126 -6.61 -12.85 5.09
N TRP A 127 -6.08 -11.96 5.90
CA TRP A 127 -6.09 -10.52 5.67
C TRP A 127 -4.66 -9.99 5.69
N TYR A 128 -4.31 -9.17 4.71
CA TYR A 128 -3.07 -8.41 4.71
C TYR A 128 -3.35 -6.94 5.03
N ARG A 129 -2.40 -6.30 5.72
CA ARG A 129 -2.45 -4.86 5.94
C ARG A 129 -2.22 -4.14 4.61
N GLU A 130 -3.09 -3.19 4.30
CA GLU A 130 -2.99 -2.35 3.12
C GLU A 130 -3.00 -0.87 3.56
N ASP A 131 -1.96 -0.15 3.15
CA ASP A 131 -1.84 1.29 3.33
C ASP A 131 -2.08 2.00 1.99
N ARG A 132 -3.04 2.91 2.00
CA ARG A 132 -3.47 3.69 0.84
C ARG A 132 -3.10 5.14 1.05
N PHE A 133 -2.35 5.70 0.12
CA PHE A 133 -1.83 7.05 0.15
C PHE A 133 -2.58 7.90 -0.85
N VAL A 134 -3.04 9.07 -0.43
CA VAL A 134 -3.79 10.02 -1.25
C VAL A 134 -3.07 11.35 -1.17
N LEU A 135 -2.61 11.85 -2.31
CA LEU A 135 -2.04 13.18 -2.46
C LEU A 135 -3.13 14.13 -2.94
N GLU A 136 -3.33 15.23 -2.21
CA GLU A 136 -4.34 16.25 -2.50
C GLU A 136 -3.70 17.63 -2.56
N ARG A 137 -4.29 18.51 -3.37
CA ARG A 137 -4.06 19.96 -3.34
C ARG A 137 -4.69 20.57 -2.08
N LEU A 138 -4.35 21.83 -1.77
CA LEU A 138 -4.92 22.54 -0.60
C LEU A 138 -6.44 22.75 -0.72
N ASN A 139 -6.96 22.82 -1.94
CA ASN A 139 -8.40 22.90 -2.21
C ASN A 139 -9.11 21.53 -2.05
N GLY A 140 -8.40 20.46 -1.70
CA GLY A 140 -8.93 19.10 -1.55
C GLY A 140 -9.04 18.32 -2.86
N GLU A 141 -8.63 18.89 -4.00
CA GLU A 141 -8.60 18.15 -5.25
C GLU A 141 -7.56 17.03 -5.21
N HIS A 142 -7.99 15.88 -5.71
CA HIS A 142 -7.15 14.70 -5.81
C HIS A 142 -6.07 14.88 -6.89
N VAL A 143 -4.83 14.57 -6.54
CA VAL A 143 -3.69 14.56 -7.47
C VAL A 143 -3.34 13.14 -7.85
N LEU A 144 -3.17 12.27 -6.86
CA LEU A 144 -2.68 10.90 -7.06
C LEU A 144 -3.04 9.99 -5.88
N GLU A 145 -3.34 8.72 -6.17
CA GLU A 145 -3.56 7.67 -5.18
C GLU A 145 -2.64 6.48 -5.44
N TRP A 146 -2.09 5.88 -4.40
CA TRP A 146 -1.48 4.56 -4.50
C TRP A 146 -1.70 3.72 -3.25
N ALA A 147 -1.61 2.39 -3.41
CA ALA A 147 -1.81 1.44 -2.32
C ALA A 147 -0.66 0.44 -2.24
N VAL A 148 -0.23 0.16 -1.01
CA VAL A 148 0.83 -0.79 -0.71
C VAL A 148 0.31 -1.85 0.26
N ARG A 149 0.46 -3.11 -0.13
CA ARG A 149 0.00 -4.27 0.64
C ARG A 149 1.19 -4.99 1.27
N ASN A 150 1.20 -5.07 2.59
CA ASN A 150 2.28 -5.66 3.37
C ASN A 150 1.98 -7.15 3.68
N PRO A 151 2.76 -8.10 3.12
CA PRO A 151 2.58 -9.53 3.40
C PRO A 151 3.05 -9.96 4.79
N ASP A 152 3.95 -9.19 5.44
CA ASP A 152 4.49 -9.47 6.77
C ASP A 152 3.52 -9.09 7.89
N ARG A 153 2.47 -8.33 7.55
CA ARG A 153 1.39 -7.93 8.46
C ARG A 153 0.12 -8.68 8.06
N VAL A 154 -0.03 -9.89 8.61
CA VAL A 154 -1.12 -10.82 8.32
C VAL A 154 -2.00 -11.07 9.55
N ILE A 155 -3.31 -11.14 9.33
CA ILE A 155 -4.29 -11.70 10.28
C ILE A 155 -4.92 -12.92 9.62
N THR A 156 -5.09 -13.99 10.39
CA THR A 156 -5.86 -15.17 9.98
C THR A 156 -7.02 -15.36 10.95
N ASP A 157 -8.23 -15.38 10.41
CA ASP A 157 -9.45 -15.65 11.17
C ASP A 157 -10.02 -17.00 10.72
N ALA A 158 -10.54 -17.77 11.66
CA ALA A 158 -11.19 -19.04 11.36
C ALA A 158 -12.45 -19.25 12.18
N TYR A 159 -13.42 -19.95 11.60
CA TYR A 159 -14.64 -20.37 12.30
C TYR A 159 -14.96 -21.86 12.04
N PRO A 160 -15.19 -22.69 13.08
CA PRO A 160 -14.95 -22.39 14.49
C PRO A 160 -13.50 -21.98 14.76
N ALA A 161 -13.28 -21.18 15.82
CA ALA A 161 -11.93 -20.78 16.22
C ALA A 161 -11.08 -22.03 16.48
N ARG A 162 -9.82 -22.00 16.05
CA ARG A 162 -8.86 -23.10 16.27
C ARG A 162 -8.45 -23.20 17.72
#